data_AF-A0A061JMY7-F1
#
_entry.id   AF-A0A061JMY7-F1
#
_cell.length_a   1.000
_cell.length_b   1.000
_cell.length_c   1.000
_cell.angle_alpha   90.00
_cell.angle_beta   90.00
_cell.angle_gamma   90.00
#
_symmetry.space_group_name_H-M   'P 1'
#
loop_
_entity.id
_entity.type
_entity.pdbx_description
1 polymer ?
#
loop_
_entity_poly.entity_id
_entity_poly.type
_entity_poly.pdbx_seq_one_letter_code
_entity_poly.pdbx_strand_id
1 'polypeptide(L)'
;MATANDKIVDAAISHQIGLQRYGTGVVRRVMAILNRVDADLFAQMVIALEKMPPESFTVQRLDQLLVEVNRLNAEAYRAAGEELDNALLELAGYEASYQHKMLQSVLPAQVAEALTLATVPANQAYAAAMARPFQGKLLREALKDVEAAKAIRIRDAIRMGFVEGETISQMVRRLRGTRTNGYADGLLEIDRRGAEALVRTAVNHTANYARQAVFEANADIVREWLFLATLDGRTSASCRALSQKTFKIGTGPQPPRHWNCRSTSVPVLKSAWEALGLSKDEITIADQASMDGQIPGDISYGQWLKGKPAGFQDEILGPVRGKLFRDGGLELDRFVDRNGKEYTIAELRKRDSEAFGKTGL
;
A
#
# COMPACT_ATOMS: atom_id res chain seq x y z
N MET A 1 -5.53 -28.40 16.01
CA MET A 1 -4.60 -28.06 14.92
C MET A 1 -5.16 -26.88 14.15
N ALA A 2 -4.32 -26.02 13.60
CA ALA A 2 -4.78 -24.91 12.75
C ALA A 2 -5.33 -25.47 11.42
N THR A 3 -6.50 -24.99 11.03
CA THR A 3 -7.16 -25.34 9.78
C THR A 3 -6.48 -24.68 8.58
N ALA A 4 -6.85 -25.07 7.36
CA ALA A 4 -6.40 -24.44 6.13
C ALA A 4 -6.76 -22.95 6.13
N ASN A 5 -8.00 -22.59 6.50
CA ASN A 5 -8.43 -21.19 6.60
C ASN A 5 -7.62 -20.40 7.65
N ASP A 6 -7.27 -21.00 8.79
CA ASP A 6 -6.37 -20.38 9.78
C ASP A 6 -4.99 -20.08 9.17
N LYS A 7 -4.40 -21.07 8.48
CA LYS A 7 -3.09 -20.93 7.81
C LYS A 7 -3.12 -19.87 6.72
N ILE A 8 -4.20 -19.78 5.94
CA ILE A 8 -4.39 -18.78 4.89
C ILE A 8 -4.42 -17.37 5.47
N VAL A 9 -5.25 -17.14 6.50
CA VAL A 9 -5.34 -15.83 7.16
C VAL A 9 -3.98 -15.43 7.73
N ASP A 10 -3.30 -16.39 8.34
CA ASP A 10 -1.98 -16.18 8.91
C ASP A 10 -0.91 -15.77 7.88
N ALA A 11 -0.89 -16.49 6.76
CA ALA A 11 -0.02 -16.19 5.62
C ALA A 11 -0.39 -14.84 5.00
N ALA A 12 -1.68 -14.51 4.92
CA ALA A 12 -2.16 -13.25 4.38
C ALA A 12 -1.73 -12.04 5.23
N ILE A 13 -1.74 -12.15 6.56
CA ILE A 13 -1.27 -11.07 7.44
C ILE A 13 0.24 -10.84 7.24
N SER A 14 1.04 -11.92 7.24
CA SER A 14 2.49 -11.86 7.00
C SER A 14 2.80 -11.22 5.64
N HIS A 15 2.13 -11.70 4.60
CA HIS A 15 2.30 -11.23 3.24
C HIS A 15 1.90 -9.76 3.07
N GLN A 16 0.84 -9.33 3.75
CA GLN A 16 0.41 -7.93 3.71
C GLN A 16 1.48 -7.00 4.27
N ILE A 17 2.24 -7.40 5.29
CA ILE A 17 3.38 -6.61 5.80
C ILE A 17 4.47 -6.49 4.72
N GLY A 18 4.80 -7.60 4.07
CA GLY A 18 5.72 -7.63 2.93
C GLY A 18 5.27 -6.69 1.81
N LEU A 19 3.98 -6.69 1.47
CA LEU A 19 3.40 -5.80 0.47
C LEU A 19 3.52 -4.31 0.87
N GLN A 20 3.33 -3.97 2.14
CA GLN A 20 3.52 -2.60 2.63
C GLN A 20 4.99 -2.14 2.50
N ARG A 21 5.94 -3.06 2.76
CA ARG A 21 7.39 -2.80 2.57
C ARG A 21 7.71 -2.63 1.09
N TYR A 22 7.21 -3.52 0.22
CA TYR A 22 7.33 -3.41 -1.24
C TYR A 22 6.80 -2.07 -1.75
N GLY A 23 5.57 -1.71 -1.37
CA GLY A 23 4.95 -0.44 -1.76
C GLY A 23 5.76 0.77 -1.30
N THR A 24 6.39 0.71 -0.13
CA THR A 24 7.32 1.76 0.33
C THR A 24 8.57 1.85 -0.56
N GLY A 25 9.08 0.71 -1.05
CA GLY A 25 10.14 0.66 -2.05
C GLY A 25 9.73 1.32 -3.38
N VAL A 26 8.54 0.99 -3.90
CA VAL A 26 8.00 1.60 -5.13
C VAL A 26 7.84 3.11 -4.97
N VAL A 27 7.28 3.57 -3.84
CA VAL A 27 7.19 5.00 -3.51
C VAL A 27 8.55 5.66 -3.61
N ARG A 28 9.59 5.10 -3.00
CA ARG A 28 10.95 5.70 -3.04
C ARG A 28 11.48 5.83 -4.45
N ARG A 29 11.28 4.84 -5.33
CA ARG A 29 11.74 4.88 -6.71
C ARG A 29 10.98 5.93 -7.53
N VAL A 30 9.64 5.92 -7.46
CA VAL A 30 8.79 6.91 -8.12
C VAL A 30 9.13 8.34 -7.65
N MET A 31 9.25 8.54 -6.34
CA MET A 31 9.61 9.85 -5.80
C MET A 31 11.02 10.27 -6.18
N ALA A 32 11.98 9.35 -6.32
CA ALA A 32 13.32 9.68 -6.79
C ALA A 32 13.31 10.23 -8.24
N ILE A 33 12.44 9.70 -9.11
CA ILE A 33 12.24 10.21 -10.48
C ILE A 33 11.69 11.65 -10.41
N LEU A 34 10.61 11.87 -9.65
CA LEU A 34 9.99 13.20 -9.54
C LEU A 34 10.97 14.24 -8.94
N ASN A 35 11.72 13.86 -7.90
CA ASN A 35 12.68 14.76 -7.25
C ASN A 35 13.88 15.11 -8.15
N ARG A 36 14.25 14.24 -9.08
CA ARG A 36 15.37 14.50 -10.00
C ARG A 36 15.08 15.70 -10.90
N VAL A 37 13.84 15.86 -11.32
CA VAL A 37 13.42 16.93 -12.23
C VAL A 37 13.05 18.22 -11.48
N ASP A 38 12.74 18.16 -10.18
CA ASP A 38 12.35 19.35 -9.40
C ASP A 38 13.44 20.44 -9.42
N ALA A 39 14.73 20.07 -9.35
CA ALA A 39 15.83 21.05 -9.38
C ALA A 39 15.84 21.85 -10.70
N ASP A 40 15.76 21.15 -11.83
CA ASP A 40 15.74 21.73 -13.17
C ASP A 40 14.45 22.51 -13.43
N LEU A 41 13.32 21.99 -12.95
CA LEU A 41 12.01 22.64 -13.03
C LEU A 41 12.06 24.01 -12.36
N PHE A 42 12.60 24.11 -11.15
CA PHE A 42 12.72 25.38 -10.45
C PHE A 42 13.76 26.32 -11.09
N ALA A 43 14.85 25.80 -11.64
CA ALA A 43 15.84 26.61 -12.35
C ALA A 43 15.21 27.23 -13.61
N GLN A 44 14.49 26.44 -14.40
CA GLN A 44 13.75 26.92 -15.57
C GLN A 44 12.65 27.89 -15.21
N MET A 45 11.98 27.69 -14.07
CA MET A 45 10.98 28.62 -13.57
C MET A 45 11.60 29.99 -13.25
N VAL A 46 12.78 30.05 -12.62
CA VAL A 46 13.48 31.33 -12.38
C VAL A 46 13.81 32.01 -13.71
N ILE A 47 14.44 31.29 -14.65
CA ILE A 47 14.81 31.80 -15.98
C ILE A 47 13.57 32.32 -16.74
N ALA A 48 12.45 31.61 -16.63
CA ALA A 48 11.20 31.99 -17.28
C ALA A 48 10.64 33.29 -16.68
N LEU A 49 10.63 33.41 -15.35
CA LEU A 49 10.07 34.56 -14.65
C LEU A 49 10.93 35.82 -14.78
N GLU A 50 12.25 35.70 -14.92
CA GLU A 50 13.15 36.84 -15.18
C GLU A 50 12.84 37.55 -16.51
N LYS A 51 12.20 36.86 -17.47
CA LYS A 51 11.78 37.42 -18.77
C LYS A 51 10.46 38.20 -18.68
N MET A 52 9.88 38.33 -17.49
CA MET A 52 8.61 39.00 -17.25
C MET A 52 8.73 40.05 -16.14
N PRO A 53 9.01 41.32 -16.50
CA PRO A 53 8.86 42.43 -15.57
C PRO A 53 7.44 42.47 -14.97
N PRO A 54 7.27 42.87 -13.70
CA PRO A 54 5.97 42.90 -13.04
C PRO A 54 4.89 43.67 -13.82
N GLU A 55 5.26 44.75 -14.51
CA GLU A 55 4.31 45.58 -15.28
C GLU A 55 3.81 44.89 -16.56
N SER A 56 4.48 43.82 -17.00
CA SER A 56 4.17 43.07 -18.21
C SER A 56 3.30 41.82 -17.96
N PHE A 57 2.87 41.62 -16.70
CA PHE A 57 2.12 40.45 -16.30
C PHE A 57 0.77 40.35 -17.04
N THR A 58 0.56 39.22 -17.71
CA THR A 58 -0.75 38.76 -18.19
C THR A 58 -0.83 37.25 -18.01
N VAL A 59 -2.04 36.70 -17.90
CA VAL A 59 -2.24 35.26 -17.78
C VAL A 59 -1.66 34.53 -19.00
N GLN A 60 -1.89 35.04 -20.20
CA GLN A 60 -1.41 34.45 -21.45
C GLN A 60 0.13 34.43 -21.51
N ARG A 61 0.79 35.52 -21.08
CA ARG A 61 2.26 35.58 -21.06
C ARG A 61 2.85 34.65 -20.01
N LEU A 62 2.25 34.56 -18.83
CA LEU A 62 2.68 33.60 -17.81
C LEU A 62 2.56 32.16 -18.35
N ASP A 63 1.43 31.81 -18.97
CA ASP A 63 1.22 30.48 -19.52
C ASP A 63 2.26 30.14 -20.61
N GLN A 64 2.62 31.11 -21.46
CA GLN A 64 3.69 30.96 -22.46
C GLN A 64 5.07 30.73 -21.82
N LEU A 65 5.38 31.46 -20.73
CA LEU A 65 6.66 31.33 -20.03
C LEU A 65 6.78 30.00 -19.27
N LEU A 66 5.66 29.46 -18.79
CA LEU A 66 5.61 28.18 -18.08
C LEU A 66 5.53 26.97 -19.00
N VAL A 67 5.53 27.13 -20.33
CA VAL A 67 5.49 25.99 -21.28
C VAL A 67 6.62 24.99 -20.98
N GLU A 68 7.85 25.47 -20.80
CA GLU A 68 8.99 24.58 -20.55
C GLU A 68 8.93 23.93 -19.15
N VAL A 69 8.45 24.67 -18.14
CA VAL A 69 8.21 24.15 -16.79
C VAL A 69 7.17 23.02 -16.82
N ASN A 70 6.08 23.23 -17.55
CA ASN A 70 5.03 22.23 -17.73
C ASN A 70 5.51 21.03 -18.54
N ARG A 71 6.37 21.23 -19.55
CA ARG A 71 6.99 20.15 -20.33
C ARG A 71 7.85 19.25 -19.44
N LEU A 72 8.70 19.84 -18.59
CA LEU A 72 9.51 19.10 -17.62
C LEU A 72 8.66 18.36 -16.59
N ASN A 73 7.59 18.98 -16.10
CA ASN A 73 6.64 18.32 -15.21
C ASN A 73 6.01 17.10 -15.88
N ALA A 74 5.50 17.25 -17.11
CA ALA A 74 4.89 16.15 -17.86
C ALA A 74 5.87 15.00 -18.15
N GLU A 75 7.13 15.32 -18.46
CA GLU A 75 8.19 14.33 -18.66
C GLU A 75 8.48 13.54 -17.37
N ALA A 76 8.58 14.23 -16.23
CA ALA A 76 8.78 13.61 -14.92
C ALA A 76 7.63 12.66 -14.54
N TYR A 77 6.38 13.10 -14.73
CA TYR A 77 5.20 12.28 -14.44
C TYR A 77 5.03 11.10 -15.41
N ARG A 78 5.45 11.25 -16.67
CA ARG A 78 5.49 10.12 -17.63
C ARG A 78 6.48 9.05 -17.17
N ALA A 79 7.71 9.42 -16.85
CA ALA A 79 8.73 8.49 -16.36
C ALA A 79 8.31 7.83 -15.04
N ALA A 80 7.70 8.60 -14.12
CA ALA A 80 7.14 8.08 -12.88
C ALA A 80 5.98 7.08 -13.12
N GLY A 81 5.13 7.37 -14.11
CA GLY A 81 4.04 6.49 -14.52
C GLY A 81 4.55 5.19 -15.13
N GLU A 82 5.60 5.23 -15.95
CA GLU A 82 6.24 4.03 -16.52
C GLU A 82 6.88 3.15 -15.44
N GLU A 83 7.60 3.74 -14.48
CA GLU A 83 8.13 3.01 -13.32
C GLU A 83 7.01 2.36 -12.50
N LEU A 84 5.91 3.08 -12.27
CA LEU A 84 4.76 2.53 -11.56
C LEU A 84 4.11 1.39 -12.35
N ASP A 85 3.81 1.57 -13.64
CA ASP A 85 3.17 0.56 -14.48
C ASP A 85 4.00 -0.75 -14.50
N ASN A 86 5.32 -0.64 -14.64
CA ASN A 86 6.24 -1.79 -14.58
C ASN A 86 6.18 -2.50 -13.21
N ALA A 87 6.26 -1.73 -12.12
CA ALA A 87 6.20 -2.26 -10.76
C ALA A 87 4.86 -2.93 -10.44
N LEU A 88 3.75 -2.44 -11.01
CA LEU A 88 2.42 -3.01 -10.83
C LEU A 88 2.23 -4.28 -11.67
N LEU A 89 2.77 -4.35 -12.89
CA LEU A 89 2.74 -5.56 -13.71
C LEU A 89 3.51 -6.70 -13.04
N GLU A 90 4.74 -6.43 -12.57
CA GLU A 90 5.55 -7.41 -11.83
C GLU A 90 4.81 -7.87 -10.56
N LEU A 91 4.25 -6.93 -9.80
CA LEU A 91 3.48 -7.23 -8.60
C LEU A 91 2.26 -8.10 -8.91
N ALA A 92 1.52 -7.83 -9.98
CA ALA A 92 0.34 -8.61 -10.33
C ALA A 92 0.70 -10.09 -10.59
N GLY A 93 1.80 -10.33 -11.32
CA GLY A 93 2.32 -11.69 -11.54
C GLY A 93 2.82 -12.36 -10.26
N TYR A 94 3.59 -11.63 -9.44
CA TYR A 94 4.06 -12.13 -8.15
C TYR A 94 2.91 -12.48 -7.21
N GLU A 95 1.91 -11.62 -7.10
CA GLU A 95 0.75 -11.83 -6.24
C GLU A 95 -0.06 -13.03 -6.71
N ALA A 96 -0.33 -13.16 -8.01
CA ALA A 96 -1.05 -14.31 -8.55
C ALA A 96 -0.31 -15.63 -8.27
N SER A 97 1.01 -15.65 -8.48
CA SER A 97 1.88 -16.80 -8.18
C SER A 97 1.91 -17.12 -6.68
N TYR A 98 2.00 -16.10 -5.82
CA TYR A 98 1.97 -16.26 -4.38
C TYR A 98 0.65 -16.89 -3.92
N GLN A 99 -0.50 -16.39 -4.39
CA GLN A 99 -1.81 -16.93 -4.04
C GLN A 99 -1.94 -18.39 -4.47
N HIS A 100 -1.51 -18.72 -5.70
CA HIS A 100 -1.51 -20.10 -6.17
C HIS A 100 -0.68 -21.04 -5.27
N LYS A 101 0.57 -20.66 -4.96
CA LYS A 101 1.44 -21.44 -4.06
C LYS A 101 0.89 -21.55 -2.64
N MET A 102 0.30 -20.47 -2.14
CA MET A 102 -0.32 -20.42 -0.83
C MET A 102 -1.49 -21.41 -0.76
N LEU A 103 -2.40 -21.38 -1.75
CA LEU A 103 -3.49 -22.35 -1.88
C LEU A 103 -2.95 -23.79 -1.93
N GLN A 104 -1.96 -24.05 -2.77
CA GLN A 104 -1.33 -25.38 -2.87
C GLN A 104 -0.76 -25.87 -1.53
N SER A 105 -0.14 -24.98 -0.75
CA SER A 105 0.52 -25.33 0.52
C SER A 105 -0.44 -25.68 1.66
N VAL A 106 -1.70 -25.26 1.58
CA VAL A 106 -2.70 -25.47 2.64
C VAL A 106 -3.67 -26.61 2.36
N LEU A 107 -3.71 -27.10 1.11
CA LEU A 107 -4.52 -28.25 0.72
C LEU A 107 -3.91 -29.57 1.22
N PRO A 108 -4.72 -30.49 1.77
CA PRO A 108 -4.29 -31.87 2.02
C PRO A 108 -3.84 -32.57 0.73
N ALA A 109 -2.92 -33.54 0.82
CA ALA A 109 -2.32 -34.20 -0.34
C ALA A 109 -3.37 -34.83 -1.28
N GLN A 110 -4.37 -35.51 -0.70
CA GLN A 110 -5.45 -36.17 -1.43
C GLN A 110 -6.34 -35.15 -2.17
N VAL A 111 -6.54 -33.98 -1.59
CA VAL A 111 -7.30 -32.87 -2.20
C VAL A 111 -6.49 -32.22 -3.31
N ALA A 112 -5.18 -32.04 -3.09
CA ALA A 112 -4.27 -31.46 -4.08
C ALA A 112 -4.05 -32.38 -5.30
N GLU A 113 -4.13 -33.70 -5.13
CA GLU A 113 -4.05 -34.67 -6.23
C GLU A 113 -5.33 -34.70 -7.08
N ALA A 114 -6.50 -34.48 -6.45
CA ALA A 114 -7.79 -34.53 -7.12
C ALA A 114 -8.20 -33.20 -7.79
N LEU A 115 -7.55 -32.09 -7.46
CA LEU A 115 -7.89 -30.75 -7.95
C LEU A 115 -6.75 -30.12 -8.74
N THR A 116 -7.11 -29.51 -9.86
CA THR A 116 -6.16 -28.70 -10.64
C THR A 116 -6.36 -27.23 -10.29
N LEU A 117 -5.44 -26.67 -9.50
CA LEU A 117 -5.45 -25.25 -9.19
C LEU A 117 -5.20 -24.42 -10.47
N ALA A 118 -6.13 -23.55 -10.80
CA ALA A 118 -5.99 -22.62 -11.92
C ALA A 118 -4.91 -21.58 -11.60
N THR A 119 -4.06 -21.32 -12.59
CA THR A 119 -3.08 -20.23 -12.57
C THR A 119 -3.61 -19.03 -13.32
N VAL A 120 -3.33 -17.81 -12.84
CA VAL A 120 -3.66 -16.57 -13.54
C VAL A 120 -2.37 -15.93 -14.07
N PRO A 121 -2.21 -15.79 -15.40
CA PRO A 121 -1.07 -15.09 -16.01
C PRO A 121 -0.93 -13.64 -15.54
N ALA A 122 0.31 -13.15 -15.46
CA ALA A 122 0.61 -11.81 -14.94
C ALA A 122 -0.12 -10.69 -15.71
N ASN A 123 -0.15 -10.78 -17.04
CA ASN A 123 -0.85 -9.82 -17.90
C ASN A 123 -2.37 -9.83 -17.66
N GLN A 124 -2.97 -11.00 -17.43
CA GLN A 124 -4.38 -11.13 -17.11
C GLN A 124 -4.71 -10.54 -15.74
N ALA A 125 -3.90 -10.83 -14.71
CA ALA A 125 -4.06 -10.26 -13.38
C ALA A 125 -3.90 -8.73 -13.38
N TYR A 126 -2.89 -8.22 -14.10
CA TYR A 126 -2.67 -6.79 -14.25
C TYR A 126 -3.83 -6.10 -14.99
N ALA A 127 -4.29 -6.67 -16.12
CA ALA A 127 -5.43 -6.13 -16.86
C ALA A 127 -6.71 -6.11 -16.02
N ALA A 128 -6.96 -7.18 -15.25
CA ALA A 128 -8.10 -7.25 -14.34
C ALA A 128 -8.04 -6.15 -13.26
N ALA A 129 -6.86 -5.83 -12.72
CA ALA A 129 -6.69 -4.73 -11.79
C ALA A 129 -6.90 -3.35 -12.45
N MET A 130 -6.36 -3.15 -13.65
CA MET A 130 -6.42 -1.86 -14.36
C MET A 130 -7.81 -1.53 -14.92
N ALA A 131 -8.64 -2.55 -15.18
CA ALA A 131 -10.02 -2.38 -15.64
C ALA A 131 -11.00 -1.97 -14.53
N ARG A 132 -10.55 -1.92 -13.27
CA ARG A 132 -11.42 -1.67 -12.12
C ARG A 132 -11.30 -0.23 -11.63
N PRO A 133 -12.40 0.36 -11.09
CA PRO A 133 -12.34 1.69 -10.51
C PRO A 133 -11.30 1.78 -9.38
N PHE A 134 -10.42 2.75 -9.52
CA PHE A 134 -9.40 3.21 -8.59
C PHE A 134 -9.84 4.54 -7.95
N GLN A 135 -10.37 4.48 -6.72
CA GLN A 135 -10.86 5.67 -6.00
C GLN A 135 -11.91 6.48 -6.81
N GLY A 136 -12.81 5.79 -7.52
CA GLY A 136 -13.88 6.39 -8.30
C GLY A 136 -13.52 6.78 -9.75
N LYS A 137 -12.29 6.51 -10.19
CA LYS A 137 -11.78 6.77 -11.56
C LYS A 137 -10.82 5.68 -12.01
N LEU A 138 -10.24 5.72 -13.20
CA LEU A 138 -9.17 4.77 -13.56
C LEU A 138 -7.80 5.20 -12.99
N LEU A 139 -6.90 4.26 -12.74
CA LEU A 139 -5.55 4.58 -12.25
C LEU A 139 -4.80 5.53 -13.20
N ARG A 140 -4.94 5.31 -14.52
CA ARG A 140 -4.37 6.18 -15.54
C ARG A 140 -4.93 7.61 -15.49
N GLU A 141 -6.19 7.77 -15.11
CA GLU A 141 -6.81 9.09 -14.92
C GLU A 141 -6.27 9.75 -13.65
N ALA A 142 -6.17 9.00 -12.54
CA ALA A 142 -5.60 9.50 -11.30
C ALA A 142 -4.15 9.99 -11.46
N LEU A 143 -3.34 9.31 -12.29
CA LEU A 143 -1.97 9.73 -12.61
C LEU A 143 -1.93 11.05 -13.39
N LYS A 144 -2.83 11.24 -14.35
CA LYS A 144 -2.96 12.51 -15.08
C LYS A 144 -3.41 13.65 -14.16
N ASP A 145 -4.31 13.37 -13.22
CA ASP A 145 -4.81 14.37 -12.29
C ASP A 145 -3.71 14.91 -11.36
N VAL A 146 -2.81 14.05 -10.87
CA VAL A 146 -1.70 14.51 -10.00
C VAL A 146 -0.68 15.35 -10.77
N GLU A 147 -0.42 15.04 -12.04
CA GLU A 147 0.41 15.87 -12.92
C GLU A 147 -0.23 17.26 -13.10
N ALA A 148 -1.51 17.29 -13.48
CA ALA A 148 -2.26 18.51 -13.74
C ALA A 148 -2.39 19.37 -12.48
N ALA A 149 -2.63 18.75 -11.31
CA ALA A 149 -2.76 19.44 -10.03
C ALA A 149 -1.47 20.20 -9.67
N LYS A 150 -0.30 19.60 -9.87
CA LYS A 150 0.99 20.26 -9.64
C LYS A 150 1.18 21.46 -10.57
N ALA A 151 0.88 21.31 -11.86
CA ALA A 151 0.99 22.41 -12.83
C ALA A 151 0.05 23.60 -12.48
N ILE A 152 -1.19 23.30 -12.04
CA ILE A 152 -2.13 24.32 -11.57
C ILE A 152 -1.58 25.02 -10.33
N ARG A 153 -1.07 24.27 -9.35
CA ARG A 153 -0.52 24.84 -8.10
C ARG A 153 0.67 25.75 -8.36
N ILE A 154 1.57 25.37 -9.26
CA ILE A 154 2.70 26.21 -9.69
C ILE A 154 2.17 27.54 -10.26
N ARG A 155 1.23 27.45 -11.21
CA ARG A 155 0.65 28.61 -11.88
C ARG A 155 -0.03 29.56 -10.88
N ASP A 156 -0.86 29.03 -9.99
CA ASP A 156 -1.63 29.83 -9.04
C ASP A 156 -0.74 30.48 -7.98
N ALA A 157 0.29 29.77 -7.50
CA ALA A 157 1.27 30.35 -6.58
C ALA A 157 2.05 31.51 -7.21
N ILE A 158 2.43 31.38 -8.49
CA ILE A 158 3.11 32.46 -9.21
C ILE A 158 2.17 33.64 -9.41
N ARG A 159 0.93 33.42 -9.84
CA ARG A 159 -0.09 34.48 -9.99
C ARG A 159 -0.27 35.25 -8.69
N MET A 160 -0.39 34.54 -7.58
CA MET A 160 -0.49 35.13 -6.24
C MET A 160 0.75 35.95 -5.90
N GLY A 161 1.95 35.44 -6.18
CA GLY A 161 3.19 36.16 -5.96
C GLY A 161 3.28 37.47 -6.75
N PHE A 162 2.84 37.51 -8.00
CA PHE A 162 2.76 38.77 -8.77
C PHE A 162 1.78 39.76 -8.15
N VAL A 163 0.61 39.31 -7.70
CA VAL A 163 -0.40 40.16 -7.04
C VAL A 163 0.13 40.73 -5.71
N GLU A 164 0.87 39.92 -4.96
CA GLU A 164 1.44 40.29 -3.66
C GLU A 164 2.76 41.08 -3.76
N GLY A 165 3.28 41.30 -4.97
CA GLY A 165 4.57 41.97 -5.17
C GLY A 165 5.78 41.16 -4.71
N GLU A 166 5.68 39.83 -4.70
CA GLU A 166 6.77 38.94 -4.34
C GLU A 166 7.90 38.95 -5.37
N THR A 167 9.14 38.87 -4.89
CA THR A 167 10.29 38.55 -5.73
C THR A 167 10.21 37.12 -6.25
N ILE A 168 10.86 36.86 -7.39
CA ILE A 168 10.97 35.51 -7.98
C ILE A 168 11.50 34.50 -6.95
N SER A 169 12.50 34.90 -6.16
CA SER A 169 13.07 34.07 -5.09
C SER A 169 12.06 33.72 -4.00
N GLN A 170 11.16 34.64 -3.63
CA GLN A 170 10.09 34.39 -2.66
C GLN A 170 9.07 33.40 -3.22
N MET A 171 8.61 33.60 -4.47
CA MET A 171 7.69 32.69 -5.15
C MET A 171 8.25 31.26 -5.25
N VAL A 172 9.50 31.13 -5.69
CA VAL A 172 10.19 29.82 -5.79
C VAL A 172 10.33 29.17 -4.43
N ARG A 173 10.69 29.94 -3.39
CA ARG A 173 10.81 29.44 -2.01
C ARG A 173 9.46 28.99 -1.45
N ARG A 174 8.38 29.70 -1.73
CA ARG A 174 7.00 29.32 -1.33
C ARG A 174 6.59 28.00 -1.98
N LEU A 175 6.94 27.79 -3.25
CA LEU A 175 6.66 26.54 -3.96
C LEU A 175 7.52 25.38 -3.43
N ARG A 176 8.84 25.58 -3.34
CA ARG A 176 9.81 24.54 -2.97
C ARG A 176 9.82 24.20 -1.49
N GLY A 177 9.58 25.18 -0.62
CA GLY A 177 9.88 25.08 0.81
C GLY A 177 11.35 25.33 1.13
N THR A 178 11.70 25.17 2.40
CA THR A 178 13.02 25.48 2.95
C THR A 178 13.79 24.23 3.34
N ARG A 179 15.12 24.26 3.11
CA ARG A 179 16.00 23.13 3.47
C ARG A 179 15.98 22.85 4.98
N THR A 180 15.85 23.88 5.81
CA THR A 180 15.74 23.76 7.28
C THR A 180 14.55 22.93 7.73
N ASN A 181 13.42 23.00 7.01
CA ASN A 181 12.22 22.21 7.27
C ASN A 181 12.14 20.93 6.42
N GLY A 182 13.24 20.55 5.74
CA GLY A 182 13.24 19.43 4.81
C GLY A 182 12.23 19.58 3.67
N TYR A 183 11.93 20.83 3.28
CA TYR A 183 10.94 21.21 2.26
C TYR A 183 9.47 20.97 2.62
N ALA A 184 9.18 20.55 3.86
CA ALA A 184 7.82 20.24 4.32
C ALA A 184 6.88 21.47 4.35
N ASP A 185 7.44 22.68 4.32
CA ASP A 185 6.75 23.97 4.27
C ASP A 185 6.48 24.47 2.85
N GLY A 186 6.87 23.72 1.82
CA GLY A 186 6.62 24.06 0.41
C GLY A 186 5.21 23.68 -0.05
N LEU A 187 4.62 24.49 -0.93
CA LEU A 187 3.32 24.16 -1.54
C LEU A 187 3.34 22.83 -2.32
N LEU A 188 4.47 22.51 -2.97
CA LEU A 188 4.61 21.27 -3.75
C LEU A 188 4.72 20.01 -2.87
N GLU A 189 4.88 20.15 -1.55
CA GLU A 189 4.82 19.01 -0.62
C GLU A 189 3.41 18.38 -0.58
N ILE A 190 2.37 19.13 -0.94
CA ILE A 190 1.02 18.59 -1.07
C ILE A 190 0.96 17.62 -2.26
N ASP A 191 1.56 17.99 -3.39
CA ASP A 191 1.61 17.13 -4.58
C ASP A 191 2.51 15.91 -4.34
N ARG A 192 3.60 16.10 -3.60
CA ARG A 192 4.47 15.01 -3.13
C ARG A 192 3.69 13.96 -2.34
N ARG A 193 3.00 14.38 -1.28
CA ARG A 193 2.16 13.49 -0.44
C ARG A 193 1.03 12.85 -1.24
N GLY A 194 0.45 13.58 -2.19
CA GLY A 194 -0.55 13.06 -3.12
C GLY A 194 -0.01 11.93 -4.00
N ALA A 195 1.17 12.11 -4.59
CA ALA A 195 1.84 11.08 -5.39
C ALA A 195 2.20 9.85 -4.54
N GLU A 196 2.72 10.04 -3.33
CA GLU A 196 3.01 8.93 -2.41
C GLU A 196 1.74 8.13 -2.06
N ALA A 197 0.65 8.82 -1.73
CA ALA A 197 -0.63 8.19 -1.43
C ALA A 197 -1.18 7.44 -2.65
N LEU A 198 -1.00 7.99 -3.86
CA LEU A 198 -1.40 7.36 -5.11
C LEU A 198 -0.65 6.05 -5.32
N VAL A 199 0.68 6.07 -5.25
CA VAL A 199 1.52 4.89 -5.46
C VAL A 199 1.19 3.79 -4.45
N ARG A 200 1.07 4.13 -3.16
CA ARG A 200 0.71 3.15 -2.11
C ARG A 200 -0.66 2.51 -2.38
N THR A 201 -1.62 3.32 -2.78
CA THR A 201 -2.98 2.86 -3.08
C THR A 201 -2.99 2.01 -4.35
N ALA A 202 -2.20 2.36 -5.38
CA ALA A 202 -2.08 1.60 -6.62
C ALA A 202 -1.47 0.22 -6.40
N VAL A 203 -0.45 0.12 -5.55
CA VAL A 203 0.14 -1.17 -5.12
C VAL A 203 -0.91 -2.03 -4.41
N ASN A 204 -1.61 -1.47 -3.42
CA ASN A 204 -2.63 -2.25 -2.69
C ASN A 204 -3.82 -2.63 -3.58
N HIS A 205 -4.22 -1.75 -4.51
CA HIS A 205 -5.26 -2.03 -5.51
C HIS A 205 -4.89 -3.20 -6.39
N THR A 206 -3.69 -3.15 -6.98
CA THR A 206 -3.22 -4.19 -7.91
C THR A 206 -3.13 -5.54 -7.22
N ALA A 207 -2.55 -5.60 -6.02
CA ALA A 207 -2.47 -6.86 -5.27
C ALA A 207 -3.86 -7.43 -4.95
N ASN A 208 -4.78 -6.59 -4.47
CA ASN A 208 -6.13 -7.04 -4.12
C ASN A 208 -6.94 -7.52 -5.32
N TYR A 209 -6.85 -6.87 -6.47
CA TYR A 209 -7.54 -7.34 -7.68
C TYR A 209 -6.85 -8.55 -8.34
N ALA A 210 -5.53 -8.68 -8.24
CA ALA A 210 -4.83 -9.90 -8.63
C ALA A 210 -5.28 -11.10 -7.78
N ARG A 211 -5.46 -10.92 -6.46
CA ARG A 211 -6.04 -11.93 -5.56
C ARG A 211 -7.44 -12.34 -6.00
N GLN A 212 -8.32 -11.36 -6.24
CA GLN A 212 -9.69 -11.64 -6.67
C GLN A 212 -9.73 -12.42 -7.99
N ALA A 213 -8.84 -12.12 -8.94
CA ALA A 213 -8.74 -12.88 -10.19
C ALA A 213 -8.35 -14.35 -9.93
N VAL A 214 -7.44 -14.62 -8.99
CA VAL A 214 -7.10 -15.99 -8.58
C VAL A 214 -8.27 -16.67 -7.88
N PHE A 215 -9.00 -15.96 -7.01
CA PHE A 215 -10.16 -16.52 -6.32
C PHE A 215 -11.26 -16.91 -7.32
N GLU A 216 -11.53 -16.04 -8.29
CA GLU A 216 -12.49 -16.28 -9.36
C GLU A 216 -12.09 -17.46 -10.25
N ALA A 217 -10.81 -17.57 -10.61
CA ALA A 217 -10.28 -18.69 -11.38
C ALA A 217 -10.34 -20.04 -10.62
N ASN A 218 -10.42 -20.00 -9.29
CA ASN A 218 -10.45 -21.17 -8.39
C ASN A 218 -11.75 -21.22 -7.57
N ALA A 219 -12.88 -20.76 -8.13
CA ALA A 219 -14.18 -20.72 -7.44
C ALA A 219 -14.77 -22.12 -7.17
N ASP A 220 -14.19 -23.16 -7.75
CA ASP A 220 -14.43 -24.57 -7.44
C ASP A 220 -13.95 -24.93 -6.03
N ILE A 221 -12.91 -24.27 -5.51
CA ILE A 221 -12.38 -24.50 -4.15
C ILE A 221 -12.53 -23.30 -3.21
N VAL A 222 -12.60 -22.09 -3.74
CA VAL A 222 -12.81 -20.86 -2.96
C VAL A 222 -14.30 -20.62 -2.84
N ARG A 223 -14.82 -20.59 -1.61
CA ARG A 223 -16.25 -20.38 -1.33
C ARG A 223 -16.62 -18.91 -1.41
N GLU A 224 -15.82 -18.09 -0.76
CA GLU A 224 -16.03 -16.66 -0.55
C GLU A 224 -14.68 -16.00 -0.25
N TRP A 225 -14.66 -14.68 -0.10
CA TRP A 225 -13.48 -13.97 0.37
C TRP A 225 -13.78 -13.21 1.65
N LEU A 226 -12.77 -13.15 2.52
CA LEU A 226 -12.76 -12.45 3.80
C LEU A 226 -12.11 -11.07 3.62
N PHE A 227 -12.79 -10.03 4.10
CA PHE A 227 -12.17 -8.72 4.24
C PHE A 227 -11.33 -8.70 5.51
N LEU A 228 -10.02 -8.49 5.37
CA LEU A 228 -9.11 -8.43 6.51
C LEU A 228 -8.50 -7.03 6.61
N ALA A 229 -8.87 -6.30 7.65
CA ALA A 229 -8.20 -5.05 7.96
C ALA A 229 -6.87 -5.34 8.65
N THR A 230 -5.81 -4.63 8.28
CA THR A 230 -4.63 -4.54 9.16
C THR A 230 -5.09 -3.89 10.46
N LEU A 231 -4.96 -4.54 11.63
CA LEU A 231 -5.48 -3.96 12.88
C LEU A 231 -4.40 -3.19 13.63
N ASP A 232 -4.08 -2.00 13.13
CA ASP A 232 -3.18 -1.04 13.79
C ASP A 232 -3.86 0.34 14.00
N GLY A 233 -3.14 1.27 14.64
CA GLY A 233 -3.62 2.61 14.93
C GLY A 233 -3.92 3.51 13.71
N ARG A 234 -3.49 3.16 12.49
CA ARG A 234 -3.76 3.96 11.28
C ARG A 234 -4.87 3.38 10.40
N THR A 235 -5.52 2.33 10.87
CA THR A 235 -6.61 1.69 10.13
C THR A 235 -7.87 2.50 10.29
N SER A 236 -8.66 2.65 9.23
CA SER A 236 -9.89 3.44 9.30
C SER A 236 -10.99 2.70 10.05
N ALA A 237 -11.90 3.45 10.68
CA ALA A 237 -13.07 2.85 11.34
C ALA A 237 -13.93 2.03 10.37
N SER A 238 -14.07 2.50 9.12
CA SER A 238 -14.81 1.78 8.08
C SER A 238 -14.15 0.45 7.69
N CYS A 239 -12.81 0.38 7.62
CA CYS A 239 -12.12 -0.87 7.38
C CYS A 239 -12.20 -1.81 8.59
N ARG A 240 -12.05 -1.30 9.82
CA ARG A 240 -12.25 -2.11 11.04
C ARG A 240 -13.63 -2.73 11.11
N ALA A 241 -14.68 -1.97 10.79
CA ALA A 241 -16.06 -2.44 10.80
C ALA A 241 -16.38 -3.52 9.75
N LEU A 242 -15.48 -3.73 8.78
CA LEU A 242 -15.59 -4.76 7.75
C LEU A 242 -14.65 -5.94 7.99
N SER A 243 -13.69 -5.81 8.91
CA SER A 243 -12.77 -6.88 9.22
C SER A 243 -13.56 -8.13 9.60
N GLN A 244 -13.09 -9.29 9.12
CA GLN A 244 -13.73 -10.60 9.26
C GLN A 244 -15.09 -10.81 8.59
N LYS A 245 -15.63 -9.82 7.87
CA LYS A 245 -16.83 -10.05 7.07
C LYS A 245 -16.45 -10.77 5.79
N THR A 246 -17.26 -11.77 5.42
CA THR A 246 -17.12 -12.47 4.15
C THR A 246 -18.07 -11.96 3.11
N PHE A 247 -17.68 -12.12 1.85
CA PHE A 247 -18.43 -11.71 0.69
C PHE A 247 -18.24 -12.75 -0.41
N LYS A 248 -19.29 -12.94 -1.22
CA LYS A 248 -19.16 -13.79 -2.42
C LYS A 248 -18.09 -13.22 -3.34
N ILE A 249 -17.39 -14.09 -4.06
CA ILE A 249 -16.40 -13.69 -5.07
C ILE A 249 -17.08 -12.74 -6.07
N GLY A 250 -16.39 -11.67 -6.45
CA GLY A 250 -16.93 -10.62 -7.32
C GLY A 250 -17.91 -9.65 -6.66
N THR A 251 -18.21 -9.82 -5.37
CA THR A 251 -19.09 -8.92 -4.60
C THR A 251 -18.39 -8.34 -3.38
N GLY A 252 -19.01 -7.33 -2.77
CA GLY A 252 -18.54 -6.74 -1.53
C GLY A 252 -17.56 -5.57 -1.73
N PRO A 253 -17.14 -4.92 -0.64
CA PRO A 253 -16.38 -3.69 -0.72
C PRO A 253 -14.86 -3.95 -0.82
N GLN A 254 -14.38 -4.17 -2.03
CA GLN A 254 -12.99 -4.52 -2.30
C GLN A 254 -12.00 -3.44 -1.81
N PRO A 255 -10.95 -3.80 -1.05
CA PRO A 255 -9.85 -2.88 -0.76
C PRO A 255 -8.97 -2.61 -1.99
N PRO A 256 -8.31 -1.44 -2.09
CA PRO A 256 -8.31 -0.33 -1.15
C PRO A 256 -9.58 0.53 -1.24
N ARG A 257 -10.22 0.78 -0.09
CA ARG A 257 -11.47 1.55 -0.02
C ARG A 257 -11.29 3.07 0.04
N HIS A 258 -10.08 3.51 0.32
CA HIS A 258 -9.70 4.91 0.48
C HIS A 258 -8.20 5.04 0.22
N TRP A 259 -7.72 6.27 0.02
CA TRP A 259 -6.29 6.56 -0.03
C TRP A 259 -5.57 5.99 1.21
N ASN A 260 -4.41 5.39 0.98
CA ASN A 260 -3.59 4.75 2.02
C ASN A 260 -4.31 3.62 2.79
N CYS A 261 -5.35 3.01 2.22
CA CYS A 261 -5.94 1.79 2.77
C CYS A 261 -4.90 0.67 2.75
N ARG A 262 -4.87 -0.14 3.83
CA ARG A 262 -3.92 -1.24 4.02
C ARG A 262 -4.60 -2.59 4.23
N SER A 263 -5.93 -2.63 4.17
CA SER A 263 -6.70 -3.86 4.21
C SER A 263 -6.42 -4.74 2.99
N THR A 264 -6.68 -6.03 3.14
CA THR A 264 -6.50 -7.07 2.13
C THR A 264 -7.73 -7.94 1.99
N SER A 265 -7.92 -8.56 0.83
CA SER A 265 -8.83 -9.69 0.63
C SER A 265 -8.10 -11.02 0.85
N VAL A 266 -8.77 -11.98 1.49
CA VAL A 266 -8.23 -13.31 1.82
C VAL A 266 -9.22 -14.37 1.35
N PRO A 267 -8.82 -15.47 0.68
CA PRO A 267 -9.78 -16.49 0.27
C PRO A 267 -10.26 -17.29 1.47
N VAL A 268 -11.52 -17.71 1.43
CA VAL A 268 -12.08 -18.70 2.35
C VAL A 268 -12.38 -19.95 1.55
N LEU A 269 -11.72 -21.05 1.89
CA LEU A 269 -11.88 -22.31 1.20
C LEU A 269 -13.22 -22.96 1.55
N LYS A 270 -13.76 -23.67 0.57
CA LYS A 270 -14.77 -24.69 0.77
C LYS A 270 -14.21 -25.80 1.65
N SER A 271 -15.10 -26.53 2.29
CA SER A 271 -14.74 -27.82 2.89
C SER A 271 -14.20 -28.80 1.83
N ALA A 272 -13.50 -29.84 2.28
CA ALA A 272 -12.94 -30.86 1.38
C ALA A 272 -14.04 -31.56 0.53
N TRP A 273 -15.22 -31.77 1.12
CA TRP A 273 -16.36 -32.41 0.44
C TRP A 273 -17.07 -31.47 -0.53
N GLU A 274 -17.24 -30.19 -0.19
CA GLU A 274 -17.80 -29.19 -1.13
C GLU A 274 -16.89 -28.97 -2.34
N ALA A 275 -15.58 -29.04 -2.14
CA ALA A 275 -14.59 -28.85 -3.19
C ALA A 275 -14.53 -30.07 -4.14
N LEU A 276 -14.61 -31.29 -3.60
CA LEU A 276 -14.41 -32.53 -4.37
C LEU A 276 -15.72 -33.23 -4.80
N GLY A 277 -16.87 -32.84 -4.24
CA GLY A 277 -18.13 -33.55 -4.44
C GLY A 277 -18.16 -34.96 -3.84
N LEU A 278 -17.22 -35.27 -2.94
CA LEU A 278 -17.03 -36.60 -2.34
C LEU A 278 -17.84 -36.77 -1.05
N SER A 279 -18.16 -38.03 -0.73
CA SER A 279 -18.82 -38.43 0.51
C SER A 279 -17.83 -38.51 1.69
N LYS A 280 -18.34 -38.52 2.93
CA LYS A 280 -17.53 -38.53 4.16
C LYS A 280 -16.63 -39.76 4.31
N ASP A 281 -16.93 -40.84 3.59
CA ASP A 281 -16.20 -42.11 3.67
C ASP A 281 -14.98 -42.13 2.74
N GLU A 282 -14.84 -41.14 1.85
CA GLU A 282 -13.81 -41.07 0.80
C GLU A 282 -12.59 -40.20 1.19
N ILE A 283 -12.61 -39.54 2.36
CA ILE A 283 -11.56 -38.65 2.86
C ILE A 283 -11.30 -38.94 4.35
N THR A 284 -10.05 -38.78 4.81
CA THR A 284 -9.73 -39.02 6.24
C THR A 284 -10.31 -37.93 7.15
N ILE A 285 -10.63 -38.30 8.41
CA ILE A 285 -11.10 -37.35 9.44
C ILE A 285 -10.08 -36.22 9.69
N ALA A 286 -8.79 -36.49 9.51
CA ALA A 286 -7.73 -35.49 9.68
C ALA A 286 -7.73 -34.45 8.56
N ASP A 287 -7.90 -34.89 7.31
CA ASP A 287 -7.99 -33.99 6.15
C ASP A 287 -9.29 -33.18 6.19
N GLN A 288 -10.37 -33.79 6.68
CA GLN A 288 -11.62 -33.11 6.97
C GLN A 288 -11.42 -31.97 7.98
N ALA A 289 -10.84 -32.26 9.15
CA ALA A 289 -10.60 -31.26 10.19
C ALA A 289 -9.63 -30.15 9.74
N SER A 290 -8.75 -30.45 8.77
CA SER A 290 -7.86 -29.46 8.16
C SER A 290 -8.63 -28.46 7.30
N MET A 291 -9.59 -28.90 6.47
CA MET A 291 -10.32 -28.01 5.55
C MET A 291 -11.56 -27.35 6.19
N ASP A 292 -12.22 -28.01 7.14
CA ASP A 292 -13.48 -27.57 7.79
C ASP A 292 -13.24 -26.50 8.88
N GLY A 293 -12.36 -25.55 8.61
CA GLY A 293 -12.01 -24.46 9.52
C GLY A 293 -13.03 -23.33 9.55
N GLN A 294 -13.41 -22.91 10.76
CA GLN A 294 -14.10 -21.64 10.97
C GLN A 294 -13.20 -20.47 10.56
N ILE A 295 -13.80 -19.34 10.19
CA ILE A 295 -13.06 -18.09 10.00
C ILE A 295 -12.40 -17.74 11.34
N PRO A 296 -11.08 -17.46 11.37
CA PRO A 296 -10.41 -17.06 12.60
C PRO A 296 -11.12 -15.86 13.23
N GLY A 297 -11.34 -15.90 14.55
CA GLY A 297 -11.93 -14.78 15.30
C GLY A 297 -11.03 -13.54 15.33
N ASP A 298 -11.55 -12.45 15.94
CA ASP A 298 -10.89 -11.14 15.91
C ASP A 298 -9.57 -11.12 16.67
N ILE A 299 -8.46 -11.29 15.92
CA ILE A 299 -7.10 -11.11 16.42
C ILE A 299 -6.58 -9.75 15.97
N SER A 300 -6.27 -8.88 16.92
CA SER A 300 -5.55 -7.65 16.62
C SER A 300 -4.14 -7.96 16.07
N TYR A 301 -3.53 -7.00 15.36
CA TYR A 301 -2.18 -7.18 14.82
C TYR A 301 -1.14 -7.49 15.92
N GLY A 302 -1.28 -6.85 17.09
CA GLY A 302 -0.45 -7.16 18.26
C GLY A 302 -0.66 -8.58 18.77
N GLN A 303 -1.91 -9.04 18.90
CA GLN A 303 -2.19 -10.42 19.33
C GLN A 303 -1.67 -11.45 18.34
N TRP A 304 -1.86 -11.21 17.05
CA TRP A 304 -1.31 -12.04 15.99
C TRP A 304 0.22 -12.12 16.05
N LEU A 305 0.89 -10.98 16.19
CA LEU A 305 2.36 -10.93 16.23
C LEU A 305 2.94 -11.61 17.47
N LYS A 306 2.26 -11.53 18.63
CA LYS A 306 2.69 -12.25 19.85
C LYS A 306 2.72 -13.76 19.65
N GLY A 307 1.82 -14.30 18.83
CA GLY A 307 1.78 -15.74 18.51
C GLY A 307 2.88 -16.21 17.56
N LYS A 308 3.76 -15.33 17.06
CA LYS A 308 4.80 -15.67 16.08
C LYS A 308 6.12 -16.14 16.70
N PRO A 309 6.92 -16.94 15.97
CA PRO A 309 8.28 -17.28 16.41
C PRO A 309 9.12 -16.02 16.63
N ALA A 310 10.04 -16.05 17.60
CA ALA A 310 10.88 -14.90 17.97
C ALA A 310 11.60 -14.27 16.78
N GLY A 311 12.20 -15.09 15.90
CA GLY A 311 12.90 -14.59 14.71
C GLY A 311 12.00 -13.81 13.76
N PHE A 312 10.74 -14.22 13.60
CA PHE A 312 9.77 -13.49 12.77
C PHE A 312 9.39 -12.17 13.42
N GLN A 313 9.15 -12.16 14.73
CA GLN A 313 8.87 -10.91 15.45
C GLN A 313 10.04 -9.92 15.36
N ASP A 314 11.28 -10.42 15.41
CA ASP A 314 12.49 -9.61 15.26
C ASP A 314 12.66 -9.09 13.82
N GLU A 315 12.25 -9.86 12.81
CA GLU A 315 12.18 -9.39 11.42
C GLU A 315 11.17 -8.24 11.26
N ILE A 316 10.05 -8.30 11.97
CA ILE A 316 9.00 -7.28 11.91
C ILE A 316 9.38 -6.00 12.67
N LEU A 317 9.83 -6.13 13.93
CA LEU A 317 10.02 -5.01 14.86
C LEU A 317 11.50 -4.56 14.99
N GLY A 318 12.43 -5.37 14.51
CA GLY A 318 13.84 -5.32 14.88
C GLY A 318 14.10 -6.05 16.21
N PRO A 319 15.34 -6.53 16.45
CA PRO A 319 15.65 -7.44 17.56
C PRO A 319 15.37 -6.84 18.94
N VAL A 320 15.64 -5.54 19.12
CA VAL A 320 15.45 -4.88 20.42
C VAL A 320 13.95 -4.70 20.74
N ARG A 321 13.16 -4.19 19.78
CA ARG A 321 11.71 -3.99 19.98
C ARG A 321 10.97 -5.33 20.02
N GLY A 322 11.40 -6.31 19.23
CA GLY A 322 10.88 -7.67 19.28
C GLY A 322 11.05 -8.30 20.67
N LYS A 323 12.23 -8.14 21.28
CA LYS A 323 12.46 -8.59 22.66
C LYS A 323 11.62 -7.82 23.69
N LEU A 324 11.51 -6.49 23.57
CA LEU A 324 10.64 -5.69 24.45
C LEU A 324 9.16 -6.05 24.33
N PHE A 325 8.71 -6.42 23.13
CA PHE A 325 7.35 -6.84 22.84
C PHE A 325 7.04 -8.22 23.43
N ARG A 326 7.98 -9.18 23.32
CA ARG A 326 7.82 -10.54 23.87
C ARG A 326 8.01 -10.61 25.38
N ASP A 327 9.14 -10.08 25.86
CA ASP A 327 9.64 -10.32 27.21
C ASP A 327 9.44 -9.08 28.10
N GLY A 328 9.45 -7.89 27.48
CA GLY A 328 9.27 -6.61 28.19
C GLY A 328 7.80 -6.25 28.46
N GLY A 329 6.86 -6.94 27.80
CA GLY A 329 5.42 -6.72 27.94
C GLY A 329 4.91 -5.43 27.31
N LEU A 330 5.67 -4.80 26.40
CA LEU A 330 5.21 -3.62 25.67
C LEU A 330 4.26 -4.01 24.54
N GLU A 331 3.18 -3.26 24.38
CA GLU A 331 2.30 -3.35 23.20
C GLU A 331 2.85 -2.50 22.04
N LEU A 332 2.38 -2.78 20.81
CA LEU A 332 2.91 -2.14 19.59
C LEU A 332 2.73 -0.62 19.53
N ASP A 333 1.69 -0.10 20.18
CA ASP A 333 1.42 1.33 20.28
C ASP A 333 2.46 2.07 21.14
N ARG A 334 3.16 1.37 22.04
CA ARG A 334 4.24 1.93 22.86
C ARG A 334 5.49 2.26 22.05
N PHE A 335 5.65 1.68 20.86
CA PHE A 335 6.81 1.92 19.99
C PHE A 335 6.69 3.17 19.14
N VAL A 336 5.53 3.82 19.11
CA VAL A 336 5.26 4.98 18.27
C VAL A 336 4.71 6.15 19.10
N ASP A 337 4.93 7.38 18.63
CA ASP A 337 4.31 8.56 19.20
C ASP A 337 2.85 8.73 18.73
N ARG A 338 2.18 9.80 19.19
CA ARG A 338 0.78 10.11 18.82
C ARG A 338 0.59 10.37 17.32
N ASN A 339 1.66 10.72 16.61
CA ASN A 339 1.67 10.92 15.16
C ASN A 339 2.08 9.63 14.41
N GLY A 340 2.34 8.54 15.15
CA GLY A 340 2.77 7.25 14.64
C GLY A 340 4.26 7.20 14.25
N LYS A 341 5.06 8.21 14.59
CA LYS A 341 6.51 8.16 14.39
C LYS A 341 7.11 7.17 15.38
N GLU A 342 7.91 6.23 14.91
CA GLU A 342 8.60 5.28 15.79
C GLU A 342 9.61 5.99 16.70
N TYR A 343 9.57 5.66 17.99
CA TYR A 343 10.60 6.05 18.94
C TYR A 343 11.90 5.31 18.61
N THR A 344 13.02 6.00 18.68
CA THR A 344 14.35 5.39 18.66
C THR A 344 14.55 4.48 19.88
N ILE A 345 15.49 3.55 19.79
CA ILE A 345 15.82 2.67 20.94
C ILE A 345 16.27 3.49 22.16
N ALA A 346 16.98 4.60 21.94
CA ALA A 346 17.40 5.49 23.02
C ALA A 346 16.23 6.19 23.71
N GLU A 347 15.20 6.60 22.95
CA GLU A 347 13.97 7.17 23.51
C GLU A 347 13.16 6.12 24.28
N LEU A 348 13.03 4.90 23.73
CA LEU A 348 12.36 3.78 24.41
C LEU A 348 13.06 3.40 25.72
N ARG A 349 14.39 3.37 25.74
CA ARG A 349 15.16 3.06 26.97
C ARG A 349 14.91 4.09 28.08
N LYS A 350 14.68 5.35 27.73
CA LYS A 350 14.32 6.41 28.69
C LYS A 350 12.86 6.31 29.15
N ARG A 351 11.93 5.98 28.25
CA ARG A 351 10.49 5.95 28.52
C ARG A 351 10.03 4.67 29.23
N ASP A 352 10.62 3.55 28.90
CA ASP A 352 10.14 2.21 29.25
C ASP A 352 11.27 1.42 29.96
N SER A 353 12.00 2.08 30.86
CA SER A 353 13.17 1.52 31.56
C SER A 353 12.88 0.19 32.28
N GLU A 354 11.69 0.05 32.86
CA GLU A 354 11.24 -1.20 33.49
C GLU A 354 11.13 -2.36 32.50
N ALA A 355 10.65 -2.10 31.28
CA ALA A 355 10.54 -3.12 30.23
C ALA A 355 11.93 -3.55 29.75
N PHE A 356 12.90 -2.62 29.65
CA PHE A 356 14.29 -2.95 29.36
C PHE A 356 14.90 -3.82 30.47
N GLY A 357 14.67 -3.47 31.74
CA GLY A 357 15.12 -4.26 32.89
C GLY A 357 14.61 -5.71 32.86
N LYS A 358 13.34 -5.93 32.49
CA LYS A 358 12.75 -7.28 32.34
C LYS A 358 13.43 -8.10 31.24
N THR A 359 13.95 -7.45 30.20
CA THR A 359 14.54 -8.11 29.02
C THR A 359 16.06 -8.28 29.10
N GLY A 360 16.72 -7.68 30.10
CA GLY A 360 18.18 -7.66 30.23
C GLY A 360 18.90 -6.90 29.10
N LEU A 361 18.27 -5.87 28.53
CA LEU A 361 18.76 -5.06 27.41
C LEU A 361 19.29 -3.68 27.82
#